data_AF-A0A2E1WRH9-F1
#
_entry.id   AF-A0A2E1WRH9-F1
#
_cell.length_a   1.000
_cell.length_b   1.000
_cell.length_c   1.000
_cell.angle_alpha   90.00
_cell.angle_beta   90.00
_cell.angle_gamma   90.00
#
_symmetry.space_group_name_H-M   'P 1'
#
loop_
_entity.id
_entity.type
_entity.pdbx_description
1 polymer ?
#
loop_
_entity_poly.entity_id
_entity_poly.type
_entity_poly.pdbx_seq_one_letter_code
_entity_poly.pdbx_strand_id
1 'polypeptide(L)'
;MQKDLFRGRVVATFGPAFPIDDLREKYEKDERAASRILTDRIQKHLEAVTLNVEEHEDLELVEVADRLYSRAKRLVGYRERDGIGDRLPRMQVFAEGVRWLRTVDPERLENLKELVRRYLRLLTLFGASEGDVPPRYKFWMVVRYSLRQVFMLLVVFPLAFLGSVAWLVPFMLTRYVSPRFSLKKDQIATYKFVIAMMAFPIWWIISCVVVYVFAELQLSLLVAAVLPVSGLALVAWHDRQMQVRQDVLVFLRTLRYPRGQDRLAEYRRELVQEFDQLMEAWKGNL
;
A
#
# COMPACT_ATOMS: atom_id res chain seq x y z
N MET A 1 -6.10 -3.54 -2.63
CA MET A 1 -4.77 -4.23 -2.58
C MET A 1 -4.62 -5.18 -3.75
N GLN A 2 -3.60 -5.01 -4.61
CA GLN A 2 -3.23 -6.02 -5.62
C GLN A 2 -2.22 -6.99 -5.00
N LYS A 3 -2.60 -8.26 -4.84
CA LYS A 3 -1.87 -9.29 -4.07
C LYS A 3 -0.71 -9.93 -4.85
N ASP A 4 -0.55 -9.59 -6.12
CA ASP A 4 0.32 -10.22 -7.12
C ASP A 4 1.58 -9.39 -7.46
N LEU A 5 1.75 -8.22 -6.84
CA LEU A 5 2.87 -7.32 -7.10
C LEU A 5 4.03 -7.52 -6.11
N PHE A 6 5.24 -7.59 -6.65
CA PHE A 6 6.49 -7.57 -5.88
C PHE A 6 6.55 -6.29 -5.03
N ARG A 7 6.87 -6.43 -3.73
CA ARG A 7 6.78 -5.38 -2.68
C ARG A 7 5.36 -5.02 -2.19
N GLY A 8 4.40 -5.93 -2.32
CA GLY A 8 3.16 -5.85 -1.54
C GLY A 8 3.48 -5.74 -0.05
N ARG A 9 3.01 -4.67 0.60
CA ARG A 9 3.12 -4.55 2.06
C ARG A 9 2.07 -5.48 2.68
N VAL A 10 2.51 -6.29 3.63
CA VAL A 10 1.64 -7.21 4.39
C VAL A 10 1.83 -6.94 5.88
N VAL A 11 0.79 -7.19 6.66
CA VAL A 11 0.87 -7.26 8.12
C VAL A 11 0.61 -8.70 8.53
N ALA A 12 1.39 -9.19 9.49
CA ALA A 12 1.11 -10.44 10.17
C ALA A 12 0.66 -10.10 11.59
N THR A 13 -0.58 -10.44 11.92
CA THR A 13 -1.16 -10.27 13.25
C THR A 13 -1.36 -11.65 13.86
N PHE A 14 -0.99 -11.81 15.13
CA PHE A 14 -1.19 -13.04 15.88
C PHE A 14 -2.29 -12.84 16.91
N GLY A 15 -3.26 -13.75 16.93
CA GLY A 15 -4.30 -13.79 17.95
C GLY A 15 -3.80 -14.40 19.27
N PRO A 16 -4.56 -14.27 20.36
CA PRO A 16 -4.25 -14.95 21.61
C PRO A 16 -4.28 -16.47 21.42
N ALA A 17 -3.40 -17.18 22.14
CA ALA A 17 -3.45 -18.63 22.20
C ALA A 17 -4.74 -19.10 22.90
N PHE A 18 -5.28 -20.24 22.48
CA PHE A 18 -6.46 -20.85 23.08
C PHE A 18 -6.22 -22.33 23.39
N PRO A 19 -6.75 -22.85 24.51
CA PRO A 19 -6.57 -24.24 24.91
C PRO A 19 -7.37 -25.19 24.02
N ILE A 20 -6.86 -26.42 23.90
CA ILE A 20 -7.49 -27.51 23.13
C ILE A 20 -7.72 -28.78 23.97
N ASP A 21 -7.36 -28.75 25.26
CA ASP A 21 -7.40 -29.91 26.15
C ASP A 21 -8.81 -30.50 26.27
N ASP A 22 -9.83 -29.64 26.22
CA ASP A 22 -11.25 -30.01 26.29
C ASP A 22 -11.75 -30.76 25.04
N LEU A 23 -10.97 -30.77 23.95
CA LEU A 23 -11.30 -31.49 22.72
C LEU A 23 -10.81 -32.95 22.75
N ARG A 24 -9.93 -33.32 23.70
CA ARG A 24 -9.35 -34.66 23.77
C ARG A 24 -10.41 -35.75 23.96
N GLU A 25 -11.26 -35.59 24.97
CA GLU A 25 -12.34 -36.56 25.25
C GLU A 25 -13.38 -36.62 24.12
N LYS A 26 -13.59 -35.51 23.40
CA LYS A 26 -14.49 -35.46 22.25
C LYS A 26 -13.90 -36.17 21.04
N TYR A 27 -12.60 -36.06 20.83
CA TYR A 27 -11.90 -36.72 19.74
C TYR A 27 -11.93 -38.24 19.90
N GLU A 28 -11.78 -38.75 21.12
CA GLU A 28 -11.85 -40.19 21.40
C GLU A 28 -13.25 -40.78 21.15
N LYS A 29 -14.30 -39.97 21.28
CA LYS A 29 -15.70 -40.38 21.03
C LYS A 29 -16.10 -40.21 19.58
N ASP A 30 -15.75 -39.08 18.97
CA ASP A 30 -16.05 -38.75 17.57
C ASP A 30 -14.98 -37.79 17.03
N GLU A 31 -14.01 -38.36 16.33
CA GLU A 31 -12.93 -37.65 15.65
C GLU A 31 -13.45 -36.53 14.75
N ARG A 32 -14.47 -36.80 13.94
CA ARG A 32 -14.97 -35.83 12.96
C ARG A 32 -15.64 -34.65 13.64
N ALA A 33 -16.42 -34.90 14.69
CA ALA A 33 -17.04 -33.84 15.46
C ALA A 33 -15.98 -32.96 16.16
N ALA A 34 -14.95 -33.57 16.76
CA ALA A 34 -13.88 -32.83 17.42
C ALA A 34 -13.06 -31.98 16.43
N SER A 35 -12.71 -32.51 15.25
CA SER A 35 -12.02 -31.74 14.21
C SER A 35 -12.85 -30.56 13.70
N ARG A 36 -14.18 -30.72 13.56
CA ARG A 36 -15.06 -29.61 13.20
C ARG A 36 -15.06 -28.51 14.27
N ILE A 37 -15.18 -28.87 15.53
CA ILE A 37 -15.13 -27.89 16.64
C ILE A 37 -13.78 -27.15 16.66
N LEU A 38 -12.67 -27.86 16.46
CA LEU A 38 -11.35 -27.24 16.39
C LEU A 38 -11.27 -26.27 15.21
N THR A 39 -11.77 -26.67 14.04
CA THR A 39 -11.78 -25.84 12.83
C THR A 39 -12.61 -24.58 13.04
N ASP A 40 -13.80 -24.70 13.63
CA ASP A 40 -14.67 -23.56 13.96
C ASP A 40 -14.00 -22.61 14.96
N ARG A 41 -13.26 -23.15 15.95
CA ARG A 41 -12.49 -22.33 16.91
C ARG A 41 -11.36 -21.58 16.22
N ILE A 42 -10.58 -22.26 15.38
CA ILE A 42 -9.52 -21.65 14.57
C ILE A 42 -10.11 -20.54 13.70
N GLN A 43 -11.21 -20.83 13.00
CA GLN A 43 -11.90 -19.85 12.17
C GLN A 43 -12.31 -18.61 12.98
N LYS A 44 -12.97 -18.77 14.13
CA LYS A 44 -13.36 -17.65 15.00
C LYS A 44 -12.16 -16.81 15.46
N HIS A 45 -11.04 -17.45 15.79
CA HIS A 45 -9.84 -16.74 16.24
C HIS A 45 -9.13 -16.01 15.09
N LEU A 46 -9.12 -16.61 13.90
CA LEU A 46 -8.63 -15.95 12.69
C LEU A 46 -9.52 -14.75 12.34
N GLU A 47 -10.85 -14.91 12.40
CA GLU A 47 -11.81 -13.84 12.17
C GLU A 47 -11.56 -12.66 13.12
N ALA A 48 -11.26 -12.89 14.40
CA ALA A 48 -10.98 -11.81 15.34
C ALA A 48 -9.75 -10.95 14.97
N VAL A 49 -8.78 -11.51 14.23
CA VAL A 49 -7.54 -10.81 13.84
C VAL A 49 -7.51 -10.38 12.38
N THR A 50 -8.52 -10.74 11.60
CA THR A 50 -8.69 -10.30 10.21
C THR A 50 -9.68 -9.16 10.10
N LEU A 51 -9.60 -8.43 8.99
CA LEU A 51 -10.65 -7.51 8.59
C LEU A 51 -11.75 -8.31 7.90
N ASN A 52 -12.81 -8.64 8.63
CA ASN A 52 -13.98 -9.30 8.05
C ASN A 52 -15.00 -8.24 7.66
N VAL A 53 -15.39 -8.29 6.40
CA VAL A 53 -16.40 -7.42 5.82
C VAL A 53 -17.39 -8.32 5.09
N GLU A 54 -18.68 -8.14 5.36
CA GLU A 54 -19.74 -8.99 4.81
C GLU A 54 -19.96 -8.71 3.31
N GLU A 55 -19.89 -7.44 2.91
CA GLU A 55 -20.07 -7.01 1.51
C GLU A 55 -18.81 -6.34 0.97
N HIS A 56 -18.58 -6.45 -0.34
CA HIS A 56 -17.43 -5.78 -0.96
C HIS A 56 -17.53 -4.25 -0.88
N GLU A 57 -18.73 -3.70 -0.93
CA GLU A 57 -18.97 -2.24 -0.85
C GLU A 57 -18.60 -1.67 0.53
N ASP A 58 -18.81 -2.44 1.59
CA ASP A 58 -18.43 -2.05 2.95
C ASP A 58 -16.90 -1.93 3.10
N LEU A 59 -16.13 -2.70 2.33
CA LEU A 59 -14.67 -2.63 2.36
C LEU A 59 -14.19 -1.29 1.83
N GLU A 60 -14.80 -0.80 0.74
CA GLU A 60 -14.50 0.53 0.19
C GLU A 60 -14.87 1.63 1.19
N LEU A 61 -16.04 1.51 1.83
CA LEU A 61 -16.48 2.42 2.90
C LEU A 61 -15.47 2.46 4.06
N VAL A 62 -15.09 1.30 4.60
CA VAL A 62 -14.13 1.18 5.71
C VAL A 62 -12.76 1.74 5.33
N GLU A 63 -12.26 1.43 4.13
CA GLU A 63 -10.98 1.95 3.66
C GLU A 63 -10.99 3.48 3.49
N VAL A 64 -12.10 4.06 3.01
CA VAL A 64 -12.23 5.52 2.87
C VAL A 64 -12.40 6.18 4.23
N ALA A 65 -13.20 5.61 5.12
CA ALA A 65 -13.41 6.11 6.47
C ALA A 65 -12.09 6.19 7.25
N ASP A 66 -11.30 5.11 7.27
CA ASP A 66 -9.97 5.10 7.91
C ASP A 66 -9.05 6.19 7.36
N ARG A 67 -8.99 6.36 6.03
CA ARG A 67 -8.13 7.37 5.37
C ARG A 67 -8.57 8.79 5.65
N LEU A 68 -9.88 9.04 5.69
CA LEU A 68 -10.41 10.37 6.00
C LEU A 68 -10.17 10.71 7.45
N TYR A 69 -10.49 9.77 8.35
CA TYR A 69 -10.37 9.94 9.79
C TYR A 69 -8.91 10.13 10.23
N SER A 70 -7.99 9.27 9.77
CA SER A 70 -6.55 9.37 10.09
C SER A 70 -5.94 10.72 9.70
N ARG A 71 -6.29 11.25 8.51
CA ARG A 71 -5.82 12.55 8.06
C ARG A 71 -6.49 13.72 8.80
N ALA A 72 -7.78 13.59 9.09
CA ALA A 72 -8.52 14.62 9.82
C ALA A 72 -8.00 14.79 11.25
N LYS A 73 -7.76 13.67 11.96
CA LYS A 73 -7.19 13.65 13.32
C LYS A 73 -5.67 13.84 13.35
N ARG A 74 -5.02 14.10 12.20
CA ARG A 74 -3.56 14.29 12.06
C ARG A 74 -2.72 13.12 12.58
N LEU A 75 -3.26 11.90 12.54
CA LEU A 75 -2.52 10.68 12.85
C LEU A 75 -1.48 10.39 11.74
N VAL A 76 -1.80 10.77 10.51
CA VAL A 76 -0.95 10.60 9.33
C VAL A 76 -0.96 11.89 8.51
N GLY A 77 0.21 12.32 8.05
CA GLY A 77 0.32 13.48 7.17
C GLY A 77 -0.37 13.25 5.81
N TYR A 78 -0.76 14.34 5.15
CA TYR A 78 -1.21 14.26 3.75
C TYR A 78 -0.08 13.69 2.88
N ARG A 79 -0.38 12.69 2.05
CA ARG A 79 0.57 11.94 1.21
C ARG A 79 1.57 11.05 1.96
N GLU A 80 1.45 10.93 3.27
CA GLU A 80 2.21 9.93 4.02
C GLU A 80 1.49 8.58 3.92
N ARG A 81 2.27 7.53 3.65
CA ARG A 81 1.72 6.18 3.56
C ARG A 81 1.70 5.59 4.95
N ASP A 82 0.51 5.43 5.50
CA ASP A 82 0.32 4.77 6.77
C ASP A 82 0.76 3.29 6.72
N GLY A 83 1.26 2.78 7.84
CA GLY A 83 1.64 1.39 8.03
C GLY A 83 0.39 0.51 8.15
N ILE A 84 0.39 -0.68 7.53
CA ILE A 84 -0.79 -1.56 7.59
C ILE A 84 -1.09 -2.00 9.03
N GLY A 85 -0.06 -2.15 9.87
CA GLY A 85 -0.20 -2.46 11.29
C GLY A 85 -1.03 -1.42 12.07
N ASP A 86 -0.89 -0.14 11.76
CA ASP A 86 -1.66 0.93 12.40
C ASP A 86 -3.06 1.10 11.79
N ARG A 87 -3.20 0.79 10.50
CA ARG A 87 -4.48 0.86 9.79
C ARG A 87 -5.43 -0.26 10.17
N LEU A 88 -4.94 -1.49 10.31
CA LEU A 88 -5.79 -2.66 10.50
C LEU A 88 -6.69 -2.56 11.74
N PRO A 89 -6.19 -2.18 12.94
CA PRO A 89 -7.05 -1.99 14.11
C PRO A 89 -8.14 -0.94 13.90
N ARG A 90 -7.82 0.18 13.23
CA ARG A 90 -8.82 1.22 12.95
C ARG A 90 -9.86 0.76 11.94
N MET A 91 -9.43 0.03 10.91
CA MET A 91 -10.33 -0.58 9.93
C MET A 91 -11.27 -1.60 10.58
N GLN A 92 -10.79 -2.37 11.57
CA GLN A 92 -11.63 -3.29 12.34
C GLN A 92 -12.71 -2.54 13.12
N VAL A 93 -12.36 -1.44 13.80
CA VAL A 93 -13.34 -0.57 14.49
C VAL A 93 -14.39 -0.02 13.52
N PHE A 94 -13.97 0.47 12.34
CA PHE A 94 -14.93 0.93 11.33
C PHE A 94 -15.82 -0.22 10.80
N ALA A 95 -15.26 -1.42 10.59
CA ALA A 95 -16.05 -2.58 10.15
C ALA A 95 -17.07 -3.03 11.21
N GLU A 96 -16.71 -2.96 12.49
CA GLU A 96 -17.64 -3.19 13.60
C GLU A 96 -18.76 -2.14 13.62
N GLY A 97 -18.42 -0.86 13.47
CA GLY A 97 -19.39 0.22 13.38
C GLY A 97 -20.36 0.04 12.20
N VAL A 98 -19.88 -0.41 11.04
CA VAL A 98 -20.72 -0.72 9.87
C VAL A 98 -21.66 -1.90 10.16
N ARG A 99 -21.17 -2.98 10.79
CA ARG A 99 -22.02 -4.12 11.20
C ARG A 99 -23.11 -3.70 12.19
N TRP A 100 -22.76 -2.87 13.18
CA TRP A 100 -23.73 -2.34 14.13
C TRP A 100 -24.77 -1.44 13.45
N LEU A 101 -24.33 -0.53 12.57
CA LEU A 101 -25.25 0.37 11.88
C LEU A 101 -26.22 -0.38 10.96
N ARG A 102 -25.77 -1.49 10.34
CA ARG A 102 -26.61 -2.37 9.53
C ARG A 102 -27.78 -2.95 10.30
N THR A 103 -27.60 -3.28 11.58
CA THR A 103 -28.66 -3.89 12.41
C THR A 103 -29.56 -2.85 13.06
N VAL A 104 -29.01 -1.69 13.45
CA VAL A 104 -29.74 -0.65 14.17
C VAL A 104 -30.44 0.35 13.25
N ASP A 105 -29.76 0.80 12.18
CA ASP A 105 -30.25 1.84 11.27
C ASP A 105 -29.67 1.64 9.84
N PRO A 106 -30.27 0.73 9.05
CA PRO A 106 -29.79 0.44 7.70
C PRO A 106 -29.95 1.63 6.73
N GLU A 107 -30.93 2.51 6.95
CA GLU A 107 -31.10 3.71 6.11
C GLU A 107 -29.93 4.67 6.28
N ARG A 108 -29.46 4.88 7.52
CA ARG A 108 -28.27 5.70 7.77
C ARG A 108 -27.00 5.10 7.17
N LEU A 109 -26.88 3.77 7.14
CA LEU A 109 -25.77 3.10 6.45
C LEU A 109 -25.77 3.39 4.95
N GLU A 110 -26.92 3.29 4.28
CA GLU A 110 -27.02 3.59 2.84
C GLU A 110 -26.72 5.06 2.53
N ASN A 111 -27.20 5.98 3.36
CA ASN A 111 -26.86 7.41 3.25
C ASN A 111 -25.35 7.63 3.36
N LEU A 112 -24.68 6.97 4.31
CA LEU A 112 -23.24 7.05 4.49
C LEU A 112 -22.48 6.50 3.27
N LYS A 113 -22.90 5.33 2.76
CA LYS A 113 -22.37 4.76 1.51
C LYS A 113 -22.53 5.73 0.34
N GLU A 114 -23.66 6.43 0.24
CA GLU A 114 -23.87 7.40 -0.83
C GLU A 114 -22.97 8.64 -0.70
N LEU A 115 -22.80 9.18 0.52
CA LEU A 115 -21.89 10.30 0.78
C LEU A 115 -20.45 9.95 0.41
N VAL A 116 -19.99 8.74 0.76
CA VAL A 116 -18.66 8.25 0.38
C VAL A 116 -18.54 8.10 -1.13
N ARG A 117 -19.55 7.53 -1.81
CA ARG A 117 -19.57 7.44 -3.28
C ARG A 117 -19.51 8.82 -3.95
N ARG A 118 -20.25 9.81 -3.44
CA ARG A 118 -20.22 11.21 -3.93
C ARG A 118 -18.83 11.83 -3.75
N TYR A 119 -18.23 11.63 -2.58
CA TYR A 119 -16.87 12.09 -2.28
C TYR A 119 -15.84 11.46 -3.23
N LEU A 120 -15.90 10.14 -3.44
CA LEU A 120 -15.01 9.42 -4.34
C LEU A 120 -15.16 9.87 -5.80
N ARG A 121 -16.39 10.07 -6.30
CA ARG A 121 -16.61 10.62 -7.64
C ARG A 121 -15.93 11.98 -7.82
N LEU A 122 -16.11 12.89 -6.86
CA LEU A 122 -15.48 14.20 -6.91
C LEU A 122 -13.95 14.09 -6.86
N LEU A 123 -13.43 13.22 -6.01
CA LEU A 123 -12.01 12.97 -5.87
C LEU A 123 -11.37 12.39 -7.15
N THR A 124 -12.06 11.48 -7.84
CA THR A 124 -11.65 10.93 -9.14
C THR A 124 -11.62 12.01 -10.22
N LEU A 125 -12.58 12.95 -10.22
CA LEU A 125 -12.53 14.13 -11.10
C LEU A 125 -11.30 15.00 -10.83
N PHE A 126 -10.84 15.07 -9.58
CA PHE A 126 -9.59 15.73 -9.22
C PHE A 126 -8.33 14.92 -9.54
N GLY A 127 -8.45 13.67 -10.00
CA GLY A 127 -7.32 12.80 -10.34
C GLY A 127 -6.51 12.36 -9.11
N ALA A 128 -7.08 12.49 -7.91
CA ALA A 128 -6.47 12.03 -6.69
C ALA A 128 -6.95 10.61 -6.38
N SER A 129 -6.03 9.70 -6.08
CA SER A 129 -6.38 8.47 -5.38
C SER A 129 -6.51 8.86 -3.90
N GLU A 130 -7.69 8.71 -3.33
CA GLU A 130 -7.86 8.47 -1.88
C GLU A 130 -7.58 9.63 -0.90
N GLY A 131 -8.03 10.86 -1.14
CA GLY A 131 -8.15 11.89 -0.09
C GLY A 131 -6.86 12.61 0.29
N ASP A 132 -5.82 12.48 -0.53
CA ASP A 132 -4.53 13.15 -0.36
C ASP A 132 -4.51 14.63 -0.73
N VAL A 133 -5.67 15.24 -1.02
CA VAL A 133 -5.75 16.67 -1.33
C VAL A 133 -5.76 17.46 -0.03
N PRO A 134 -4.69 18.22 0.30
CA PRO A 134 -4.69 19.09 1.47
C PRO A 134 -5.67 20.26 1.26
N PRO A 135 -6.32 20.75 2.34
CA PRO A 135 -7.32 21.81 2.27
C PRO A 135 -6.73 23.16 1.82
N ARG A 136 -5.45 23.44 2.11
CA ARG A 136 -4.70 24.60 1.57
C ARG A 136 -3.23 24.23 1.41
N TYR A 137 -2.64 24.49 0.24
CA TYR A 137 -1.20 24.36 0.05
C TYR A 137 -0.49 25.55 0.71
N LYS A 138 0.25 25.32 1.79
CA LYS A 138 1.15 26.35 2.34
C LYS A 138 2.32 26.56 1.36
N PHE A 139 2.67 27.80 1.06
CA PHE A 139 3.76 28.15 0.14
C PHE A 139 5.07 27.38 0.42
N TRP A 140 5.47 27.28 1.70
CA TRP A 140 6.65 26.53 2.11
C TRP A 140 6.62 25.01 1.79
N MET A 141 5.43 24.39 1.75
CA MET A 141 5.31 22.99 1.33
C MET A 141 5.57 22.84 -0.16
N VAL A 142 5.13 23.81 -0.97
CA VAL A 142 5.37 23.84 -2.43
C VAL A 142 6.85 24.04 -2.70
N VAL A 143 7.50 25.00 -2.03
CA VAL A 143 8.95 25.26 -2.18
C VAL A 143 9.78 24.03 -1.83
N ARG A 144 9.54 23.39 -0.68
CA ARG A 144 10.27 22.18 -0.27
C ARG A 144 10.03 21.02 -1.24
N TYR A 145 8.81 20.87 -1.74
CA TYR A 145 8.48 19.86 -2.76
C TYR A 145 9.24 20.13 -4.06
N SER A 146 9.19 21.36 -4.57
CA SER A 146 9.87 21.78 -5.79
C SER A 146 11.38 21.57 -5.69
N LEU A 147 12.00 21.96 -4.57
CA LEU A 147 13.44 21.75 -4.37
C LEU A 147 13.81 20.26 -4.37
N ARG A 148 12.99 19.42 -3.74
CA ARG A 148 13.17 17.97 -3.76
C ARG A 148 12.99 17.38 -5.17
N GLN A 149 12.06 17.92 -5.97
CA GLN A 149 11.87 17.51 -7.36
C GLN A 149 13.06 17.90 -8.23
N VAL A 150 13.58 19.12 -8.07
CA VAL A 150 14.77 19.58 -8.76
C VAL A 150 15.98 18.70 -8.39
N PHE A 151 16.17 18.40 -7.11
CA PHE A 151 17.22 17.48 -6.67
C PHE A 151 17.07 16.08 -7.30
N MET A 152 15.85 15.52 -7.32
CA MET A 152 15.60 14.23 -7.96
C MET A 152 15.87 14.27 -9.47
N LEU A 153 15.53 15.36 -10.15
CA LEU A 153 15.74 15.50 -11.59
C LEU A 153 17.22 15.76 -11.95
N LEU A 154 17.96 16.49 -11.13
CA LEU A 154 19.36 16.83 -11.42
C LEU A 154 20.35 15.76 -10.94
N VAL A 155 20.05 15.07 -9.85
CA VAL A 155 20.98 14.11 -9.23
C VAL A 155 20.51 12.67 -9.42
N VAL A 156 19.26 12.36 -9.07
CA VAL A 156 18.77 10.98 -9.11
C VAL A 156 18.52 10.51 -10.54
N PHE A 157 18.00 11.37 -11.42
CA PHE A 157 17.70 10.99 -12.81
C PHE A 157 18.94 10.61 -13.63
N PRO A 158 20.05 11.37 -13.65
CA PRO A 158 21.25 10.94 -14.39
C PRO A 158 21.79 9.59 -13.89
N LEU A 159 21.83 9.39 -12.57
CA LEU A 159 22.26 8.12 -11.98
C LEU A 159 21.28 6.98 -12.31
N ALA A 160 19.97 7.24 -12.25
CA ALA A 160 18.95 6.28 -12.62
C ALA A 160 19.00 5.92 -14.11
N PHE A 161 19.30 6.89 -14.98
CA PHE A 161 19.48 6.68 -16.41
C PHE A 161 20.69 5.80 -16.69
N LEU A 162 21.85 6.11 -16.09
CA LEU A 162 23.03 5.25 -16.15
C LEU A 162 22.74 3.84 -15.64
N GLY A 163 22.06 3.72 -14.50
CA GLY A 163 21.62 2.45 -13.95
C GLY A 163 20.68 1.70 -14.90
N SER A 164 19.75 2.39 -15.56
CA SER A 164 18.82 1.76 -16.50
C SER A 164 19.52 1.14 -17.69
N VAL A 165 20.58 1.78 -18.20
CA VAL A 165 21.39 1.27 -19.30
C VAL A 165 22.29 0.13 -18.81
N ALA A 166 22.99 0.32 -17.70
CA ALA A 166 23.95 -0.64 -17.18
C ALA A 166 23.29 -1.94 -16.70
N TRP A 167 22.11 -1.87 -16.09
CA TRP A 167 21.37 -3.02 -15.56
C TRP A 167 20.37 -3.60 -16.58
N LEU A 168 20.31 -3.07 -17.80
CA LEU A 168 19.39 -3.54 -18.85
C LEU A 168 19.63 -5.00 -19.19
N VAL A 169 20.89 -5.41 -19.30
CA VAL A 169 21.28 -6.77 -19.70
C VAL A 169 20.83 -7.84 -18.70
N PRO A 170 21.17 -7.77 -17.39
CA PRO A 170 20.67 -8.76 -16.43
C PRO A 170 19.14 -8.69 -16.26
N PHE A 171 18.53 -7.51 -16.42
CA PHE A 171 17.08 -7.36 -16.41
C PHE A 171 16.41 -8.09 -17.60
N MET A 172 16.93 -7.92 -18.81
CA MET A 172 16.45 -8.68 -19.98
C MET A 172 16.67 -10.19 -19.77
N LEU A 173 17.84 -10.59 -19.29
CA LEU A 173 18.15 -12.00 -19.04
C LEU A 173 17.12 -12.63 -18.09
N THR A 174 16.83 -11.99 -16.96
CA THR A 174 15.79 -12.48 -16.02
C THR A 174 14.39 -12.54 -16.64
N ARG A 175 14.05 -11.57 -17.51
CA ARG A 175 12.75 -11.52 -18.19
C ARG A 175 12.57 -12.60 -19.27
N TYR A 176 13.62 -12.92 -20.03
CA TYR A 176 13.58 -13.88 -21.14
C TYR A 176 13.90 -15.32 -20.74
N VAL A 177 14.62 -15.53 -19.64
CA VAL A 177 14.92 -16.89 -19.13
C VAL A 177 13.76 -17.44 -18.31
N SER A 178 13.02 -16.58 -17.58
CA SER A 178 11.89 -17.01 -16.74
C SER A 178 10.75 -17.76 -17.45
N PRO A 179 10.35 -17.44 -18.71
CA PRO A 179 9.24 -18.13 -19.39
C PRO A 179 9.61 -19.48 -20.00
N ARG A 180 10.90 -19.86 -20.03
CA ARG A 180 11.33 -21.13 -20.65
C ARG A 180 11.14 -22.36 -19.77
N PHE A 181 10.86 -22.15 -18.48
CA PHE A 181 10.51 -23.21 -17.56
C PHE A 181 8.99 -23.23 -17.44
N SER A 182 8.36 -24.38 -17.71
CA SER A 182 6.92 -24.62 -17.54
C SER A 182 6.54 -24.67 -16.05
N LEU A 183 6.75 -23.55 -15.35
CA LEU A 183 6.59 -23.42 -13.92
C LEU A 183 5.12 -23.18 -13.55
N LYS A 184 4.66 -23.84 -12.49
CA LYS A 184 3.39 -23.51 -11.84
C LYS A 184 3.43 -22.07 -11.31
N LYS A 185 2.28 -21.39 -11.27
CA LYS A 185 2.17 -19.93 -10.97
C LYS A 185 2.80 -19.51 -9.64
N ASP A 186 2.79 -20.41 -8.66
CA ASP A 186 3.38 -20.28 -7.32
C ASP A 186 4.92 -20.33 -7.31
N GLN A 187 5.56 -20.95 -8.30
CA GLN A 187 7.02 -21.06 -8.37
C GLN A 187 7.69 -19.92 -9.15
N ILE A 188 6.93 -19.17 -9.96
CA ILE A 188 7.47 -18.13 -10.86
C ILE A 188 8.24 -17.05 -10.08
N ALA A 189 7.74 -16.64 -8.91
CA ALA A 189 8.37 -15.62 -8.08
C ALA A 189 9.73 -16.09 -7.54
N THR A 190 9.78 -17.32 -7.01
CA THR A 190 11.00 -17.92 -6.44
C THR A 190 12.09 -18.08 -7.49
N TYR A 191 11.76 -18.61 -8.68
CA TYR A 191 12.74 -18.77 -9.75
C TYR A 191 13.25 -17.42 -10.28
N LYS A 192 12.37 -16.43 -10.47
CA LYS A 192 12.79 -15.07 -10.85
C LYS A 192 13.75 -14.47 -9.84
N PHE A 193 13.47 -14.67 -8.55
CA PHE A 193 14.34 -14.20 -7.47
C PHE A 193 15.72 -14.87 -7.52
N VAL A 194 15.78 -16.19 -7.64
CA VAL A 194 17.05 -16.93 -7.73
C VAL A 194 17.86 -16.52 -8.97
N ILE A 195 17.20 -16.44 -10.13
CA ILE A 195 17.86 -16.00 -11.38
C ILE A 195 18.39 -14.57 -11.24
N ALA A 196 17.61 -13.65 -10.66
CA ALA A 196 18.06 -12.28 -10.42
C ALA A 196 19.23 -12.22 -9.42
N MET A 197 19.16 -13.00 -8.35
CA MET A 197 20.21 -13.07 -7.32
C MET A 197 21.55 -13.55 -7.88
N MET A 198 21.55 -14.37 -8.93
CA MET A 198 22.78 -14.79 -9.62
C MET A 198 23.17 -13.83 -10.76
N ALA A 199 22.23 -13.45 -11.61
CA ALA A 199 22.50 -12.67 -12.82
C ALA A 199 23.06 -11.27 -12.52
N PHE A 200 22.57 -10.61 -11.48
CA PHE A 200 22.97 -9.23 -11.15
C PHE A 200 24.42 -9.16 -10.61
N PRO A 201 24.84 -9.96 -9.61
CA PRO A 201 26.24 -9.96 -9.16
C PRO A 201 27.22 -10.43 -10.23
N ILE A 202 26.87 -11.45 -11.02
CA ILE A 202 27.72 -11.92 -12.12
C ILE A 202 27.93 -10.81 -13.15
N TRP A 203 26.85 -10.12 -13.55
CA TRP A 203 26.94 -8.99 -14.46
C TRP A 203 27.79 -7.84 -13.91
N TRP A 204 27.67 -7.56 -12.61
CA TRP A 204 28.47 -6.55 -11.94
C TRP A 204 29.97 -6.90 -11.97
N ILE A 205 30.33 -8.14 -11.62
CA ILE A 205 31.72 -8.61 -11.67
C ILE A 205 32.26 -8.53 -13.10
N ILE A 206 31.50 -9.01 -14.09
CA ILE A 206 31.89 -8.92 -15.51
C ILE A 206 32.14 -7.47 -15.91
N SER A 207 31.26 -6.55 -15.51
CA SER A 207 31.40 -5.13 -15.83
C SER A 207 32.68 -4.54 -15.23
N CYS A 208 33.00 -4.85 -13.98
CA CYS A 208 34.24 -4.41 -13.32
C CYS A 208 35.49 -4.97 -13.99
N VAL A 209 35.49 -6.27 -14.35
CA VAL A 209 36.60 -6.93 -15.04
C VAL A 209 36.81 -6.35 -16.43
N VAL A 210 35.74 -6.13 -17.21
CA VAL A 210 35.83 -5.50 -18.53
C VAL A 210 36.47 -4.13 -18.43
N VAL A 211 36.01 -3.27 -17.50
CA VAL A 211 36.61 -1.94 -17.32
C VAL A 211 38.06 -2.01 -16.86
N TYR A 212 38.40 -2.97 -16.00
CA TYR A 212 39.79 -3.19 -15.59
C TYR A 212 40.71 -3.57 -16.76
N VAL A 213 40.24 -4.44 -17.67
CA VAL A 213 41.02 -4.90 -18.82
C VAL A 213 41.20 -3.81 -19.88
N PHE A 214 40.18 -2.99 -20.14
CA PHE A 214 40.20 -1.99 -21.21
C PHE A 214 40.65 -0.59 -20.76
N ALA A 215 40.73 -0.33 -19.46
CA ALA A 215 41.08 0.97 -18.92
C ALA A 215 42.11 0.81 -17.78
N GLU A 216 41.74 1.21 -16.56
CA GLU A 216 42.65 1.22 -15.41
C GLU A 216 41.92 0.81 -14.12
N LEU A 217 42.70 0.41 -13.11
CA LEU A 217 42.18 -0.02 -11.82
C LEU A 217 41.32 1.06 -11.15
N GLN A 218 41.70 2.33 -11.26
CA GLN A 218 40.96 3.44 -10.65
C GLN A 218 39.54 3.57 -11.23
N LEU A 219 39.41 3.45 -12.55
CA LEU A 219 38.11 3.47 -13.23
C LEU A 219 37.27 2.22 -12.91
N SER A 220 37.90 1.04 -12.80
CA SER A 220 37.21 -0.18 -12.38
C SER A 220 36.64 -0.07 -10.96
N LEU A 221 37.41 0.49 -10.01
CA LEU A 221 36.94 0.74 -8.65
C LEU A 221 35.80 1.77 -8.61
N LEU A 222 35.88 2.82 -9.44
CA LEU A 222 34.80 3.80 -9.57
C LEU A 222 33.52 3.13 -10.08
N VAL A 223 33.62 2.29 -11.11
CA VAL A 223 32.49 1.53 -11.66
C VAL A 223 31.92 0.56 -10.62
N ALA A 224 32.78 -0.11 -9.85
CA ALA A 224 32.37 -1.00 -8.78
C ALA A 224 31.52 -0.27 -7.72
N ALA A 225 31.85 0.98 -7.40
CA ALA A 225 31.09 1.81 -6.46
C ALA A 225 29.83 2.44 -7.07
N VAL A 226 29.91 2.95 -8.30
CA VAL A 226 28.82 3.71 -8.93
C VAL A 226 27.71 2.80 -9.43
N LEU A 227 28.00 1.59 -9.91
CA LEU A 227 26.99 0.67 -10.45
C LEU A 227 25.90 0.29 -9.42
N PRO A 228 26.23 -0.16 -8.19
CA PRO A 228 25.22 -0.42 -7.16
C PRO A 228 24.39 0.82 -6.81
N VAL A 229 25.04 1.98 -6.69
CA VAL A 229 24.36 3.26 -6.38
C VAL A 229 23.39 3.65 -7.51
N SER A 230 23.79 3.46 -8.76
CA SER A 230 22.92 3.72 -9.93
C SER A 230 21.71 2.79 -9.97
N GLY A 231 21.86 1.53 -9.53
CA GLY A 231 20.75 0.58 -9.39
C GLY A 231 19.75 1.01 -8.31
N LEU A 232 20.25 1.45 -7.15
CA LEU A 232 19.41 2.02 -6.09
C LEU A 232 18.71 3.31 -6.54
N ALA A 233 19.42 4.18 -7.27
CA ALA A 233 18.85 5.41 -7.84
C ALA A 233 17.73 5.10 -8.85
N LEU A 234 17.89 4.07 -9.70
CA LEU A 234 16.86 3.61 -10.62
C LEU A 234 15.60 3.15 -9.87
N VAL A 235 15.76 2.35 -8.82
CA VAL A 235 14.64 1.90 -7.97
C VAL A 235 13.94 3.10 -7.33
N ALA A 236 14.70 4.03 -6.73
CA ALA A 236 14.15 5.22 -6.09
C ALA A 236 13.42 6.13 -7.08
N TRP A 237 13.94 6.28 -8.31
CA TRP A 237 13.31 7.04 -9.38
C TRP A 237 11.99 6.39 -9.82
N HIS A 238 11.99 5.08 -10.04
CA HIS A 238 10.81 4.33 -10.45
C HIS A 238 9.68 4.41 -9.41
N ASP A 239 9.99 4.15 -8.14
CA ASP A 239 9.02 4.23 -7.04
C ASP A 239 8.42 5.64 -6.90
N ARG A 240 9.21 6.67 -7.23
CA ARG A 240 8.78 8.07 -7.14
C ARG A 240 7.95 8.53 -8.34
N GLN A 241 8.27 8.12 -9.57
CA GLN A 241 7.51 8.53 -10.76
C GLN A 241 6.02 8.14 -10.67
N MET A 242 5.72 7.00 -10.05
CA MET A 242 4.33 6.59 -9.76
C MET A 242 3.61 7.60 -8.84
N GLN A 243 4.31 8.15 -7.85
CA GLN A 243 3.75 9.15 -6.92
C GLN A 243 3.66 10.55 -7.56
N VAL A 244 4.65 10.94 -8.37
CA VAL A 244 4.74 12.29 -8.97
C VAL A 244 3.65 12.52 -10.02
N ARG A 245 3.31 11.51 -10.82
CA ARG A 245 2.21 11.63 -11.79
C ARG A 245 0.88 11.93 -11.10
N GLN A 246 0.60 11.26 -9.99
CA GLN A 246 -0.59 11.51 -9.17
C GLN A 246 -0.53 12.92 -8.54
N ASP A 247 0.62 13.31 -7.99
CA ASP A 247 0.80 14.64 -7.38
C ASP A 247 0.60 15.80 -8.37
N VAL A 248 1.16 15.69 -9.58
CA VAL A 248 1.11 16.75 -10.61
C VAL A 248 -0.30 16.91 -11.16
N LEU A 249 -1.01 15.80 -11.42
CA LEU A 249 -2.40 15.86 -11.88
C LEU A 249 -3.31 16.51 -10.84
N VAL A 250 -3.14 16.15 -9.58
CA VAL A 250 -3.89 16.76 -8.47
C VAL A 250 -3.55 18.25 -8.35
N PHE A 251 -2.27 18.61 -8.38
CA PHE A 251 -1.83 20.00 -8.27
C PHE A 251 -2.37 20.88 -9.41
N LEU A 252 -2.23 20.43 -10.66
CA LEU A 252 -2.72 21.15 -11.84
C LEU A 252 -4.24 21.32 -11.83
N ARG A 253 -4.99 20.30 -11.37
CA ARG A 253 -6.45 20.38 -11.26
C ARG A 253 -6.90 21.24 -10.08
N THR A 254 -6.17 21.25 -8.95
CA THR A 254 -6.45 22.17 -7.84
C THR A 254 -6.25 23.63 -8.24
N LEU A 255 -5.22 23.93 -9.05
CA LEU A 255 -5.02 25.27 -9.61
C LEU A 255 -6.13 25.69 -10.58
N ARG A 256 -6.67 24.72 -11.35
CA ARG A 256 -7.70 24.98 -12.37
C ARG A 256 -9.12 25.09 -11.81
N TYR A 257 -9.43 24.46 -10.67
CA TYR A 257 -10.77 24.40 -10.08
C TYR A 257 -10.80 24.67 -8.56
N PRO A 258 -10.54 25.92 -8.11
CA PRO A 258 -10.47 26.25 -6.68
C PRO A 258 -11.79 25.97 -5.93
N ARG A 259 -12.94 26.24 -6.56
CA ARG A 259 -14.28 25.98 -5.96
C ARG A 259 -14.55 24.51 -5.66
N GLY A 260 -13.94 23.58 -6.42
CA GLY A 260 -14.12 22.16 -6.14
C GLY A 260 -13.22 21.65 -5.01
N GLN A 261 -12.12 22.34 -4.70
CA GLN A 261 -11.32 22.06 -3.51
C GLN A 261 -12.08 22.42 -2.22
N ASP A 262 -12.80 23.54 -2.23
CA ASP A 262 -13.63 23.94 -1.10
C ASP A 262 -14.76 22.93 -0.84
N ARG A 263 -15.46 22.49 -1.90
CA ARG A 263 -16.46 21.41 -1.80
C ARG A 263 -15.88 20.09 -1.29
N LEU A 264 -14.68 19.72 -1.74
CA LEU A 264 -14.02 18.51 -1.26
C LEU A 264 -13.66 18.60 0.23
N ALA A 265 -13.27 19.78 0.70
CA ALA A 265 -13.02 20.04 2.11
C ALA A 265 -14.31 20.05 2.94
N GLU A 266 -15.43 20.53 2.39
CA GLU A 266 -16.77 20.45 3.00
C GLU A 266 -17.22 19.01 3.18
N TYR A 267 -17.24 18.21 2.11
CA TYR A 267 -17.60 16.79 2.19
C TYR A 267 -16.71 16.01 3.17
N ARG A 268 -15.43 16.35 3.25
CA ARG A 268 -14.53 15.74 4.23
C ARG A 268 -14.95 16.08 5.66
N ARG A 269 -15.29 17.34 5.94
CA ARG A 269 -15.73 17.75 7.28
C ARG A 269 -17.05 17.07 7.66
N GLU A 270 -18.00 17.03 6.74
CA GLU A 270 -19.28 16.35 6.92
C GLU A 270 -19.09 14.86 7.23
N LEU A 271 -18.31 14.14 6.41
CA LEU A 271 -18.02 12.72 6.64
C LEU A 271 -17.32 12.46 7.97
N VAL A 272 -16.35 13.29 8.35
CA VAL A 272 -15.63 13.13 9.63
C VAL A 272 -16.56 13.38 10.82
N GLN A 273 -17.47 14.36 10.71
CA GLN A 273 -18.47 14.61 11.74
C GLN A 273 -19.46 13.45 11.88
N GLU A 274 -19.94 12.90 10.76
CA GLU A 274 -20.79 11.69 10.79
C GLU A 274 -20.06 10.51 11.42
N PHE A 275 -18.78 10.28 11.09
CA PHE A 275 -17.99 9.22 11.73
C PHE A 275 -17.80 9.44 13.24
N ASP A 276 -17.54 10.68 13.68
CA ASP A 276 -17.41 11.01 15.11
C ASP A 276 -18.74 10.73 15.85
N GLN A 277 -19.88 11.15 15.29
CA GLN A 277 -21.21 10.89 15.88
C GLN A 277 -21.55 9.40 15.95
N LEU A 278 -21.24 8.65 14.88
CA LEU A 278 -21.47 7.20 14.85
C LEU A 278 -20.61 6.47 15.88
N MET A 279 -19.35 6.90 16.04
CA MET A 279 -18.45 6.36 17.06
C MET A 279 -18.95 6.66 18.48
N GLU A 280 -19.51 7.84 18.73
CA GLU A 280 -20.12 8.19 20.03
C GLU A 280 -21.39 7.38 20.31
N ALA A 281 -22.29 7.26 19.32
CA ALA A 281 -23.52 6.48 19.45
C ALA A 281 -23.25 4.99 19.68
N TRP A 282 -22.24 4.43 18.99
CA TRP A 282 -21.81 3.05 19.19
C TRP A 282 -21.23 2.82 20.60
N LYS A 283 -20.37 3.73 21.08
CA LYS A 283 -19.83 3.66 22.45
C LYS A 283 -20.88 3.83 23.55
N GLY A 284 -21.94 4.60 23.28
CA GLY A 284 -23.06 4.75 24.21
C GLY A 284 -23.96 3.52 24.32
N ASN A 285 -23.87 2.58 23.37
CA ASN A 285 -24.65 1.33 23.31
C ASN A 285 -23.84 0.08 23.66
N LEU A 286 -22.56 0.24 24.02
CA LEU A 286 -21.67 -0.81 24.55
C LEU A 286 -21.72 -0.82 26.08
#